data_AF-A0A0M2UVF7-F1
#
_entry.id   AF-A0A0M2UVF7-F1
#
_cell.length_a   1.000
_cell.length_b   1.000
_cell.length_c   1.000
_cell.angle_alpha   90.00
_cell.angle_beta   90.00
_cell.angle_gamma   90.00
#
_symmetry.space_group_name_H-M   'P 1'
#
loop_
_entity.id
_entity.type
_entity.pdbx_description
1 polymer ?
#
loop_
_entity_poly.entity_id
_entity_poly.type
_entity_poly.pdbx_seq_one_letter_code
_entity_poly.pdbx_strand_id
1 'polypeptide(L)'
;MRSKNRLTVLLLVLMVSHVCTLVVRANETTGLPKAYLIAGVPHHKQITGLSCGPASLEILYDFWGEDIDQRAITDVTRTSSIGTYTWDMMRAGYFSHLSRAQEDSFPATPPRLATRKGHWLRLFFPRVRQPVVDRP
;
A
#
# COMPACT_ATOMS: atom_id res chain seq x y z
N MET A 1 -59.82 22.83 17.72
CA MET A 1 -59.21 21.48 17.89
C MET A 1 -58.68 20.85 16.59
N ARG A 2 -59.23 21.16 15.40
CA ARG A 2 -58.87 20.52 14.12
C ARG A 2 -57.47 20.88 13.54
N SER A 3 -56.88 22.02 13.91
CA SER A 3 -55.57 22.47 13.40
C SER A 3 -54.38 21.87 14.16
N LYS A 4 -54.51 21.66 15.47
CA LYS A 4 -53.45 21.09 16.32
C LYS A 4 -53.10 19.67 15.89
N ASN A 5 -54.11 18.84 15.59
CA ASN A 5 -53.92 17.46 15.13
C ASN A 5 -53.26 17.39 13.75
N ARG A 6 -53.52 18.36 12.86
CA ARG A 6 -52.87 18.44 11.54
C ARG A 6 -51.40 18.83 11.67
N LEU A 7 -51.07 19.75 12.58
CA LEU A 7 -49.70 20.16 12.86
C LEU A 7 -48.90 18.98 13.44
N THR A 8 -49.46 18.23 14.39
CA THR A 8 -48.80 17.07 15.00
C THR A 8 -48.50 15.98 13.96
N VAL A 9 -49.45 15.69 13.06
CA VAL A 9 -49.24 14.71 11.98
C VAL A 9 -48.14 15.16 11.01
N LEU A 10 -48.11 16.44 10.65
CA LEU A 10 -47.11 16.98 9.74
C LEU A 10 -45.70 16.94 10.35
N LEU A 11 -45.57 17.25 11.64
CA LEU A 11 -44.29 17.13 12.36
C LEU A 11 -43.81 15.68 12.44
N LEU A 12 -44.70 14.71 12.69
CA LEU A 12 -44.35 13.29 12.69
C LEU A 12 -43.86 12.82 11.32
N VAL A 13 -44.52 13.23 10.23
CA VAL A 13 -44.10 12.87 8.86
C VAL A 13 -42.74 13.47 8.51
N LEU A 14 -42.47 14.72 8.91
CA LEU A 14 -41.16 15.36 8.71
C LEU A 14 -40.04 14.68 9.50
N MET A 15 -40.31 14.24 10.73
CA MET A 15 -39.35 13.49 11.53
C MET A 15 -39.05 12.13 10.92
N VAL A 16 -40.09 11.39 10.48
CA VAL A 16 -39.91 10.10 9.81
C VAL A 16 -39.15 10.26 8.49
N SER A 17 -39.40 11.32 7.71
CA SER A 17 -38.66 11.57 6.46
C SER A 17 -37.19 11.95 6.70
N HIS A 18 -36.89 12.70 7.77
CA HIS A 18 -35.50 12.99 8.17
C HIS A 18 -34.75 11.74 8.65
N VAL A 19 -35.42 10.87 9.41
CA VAL A 19 -34.85 9.58 9.83
C VAL A 19 -34.61 8.67 8.62
N CYS A 20 -35.56 8.60 7.68
CA CYS A 20 -35.43 7.79 6.47
C CYS A 20 -34.28 8.28 5.57
N THR A 21 -34.11 9.60 5.42
CA THR A 21 -33.00 10.16 4.62
C THR A 21 -31.63 9.97 5.27
N LEU A 22 -31.53 9.95 6.60
CA LEU A 22 -30.30 9.61 7.32
C LEU A 22 -29.89 8.14 7.12
N VAL A 23 -30.85 7.21 7.17
CA VAL A 23 -30.58 5.77 6.95
C VAL A 23 -30.14 5.49 5.52
N VAL A 24 -30.74 6.16 4.53
CA VAL A 24 -30.34 6.04 3.11
C VAL A 24 -28.93 6.60 2.88
N ARG A 25 -28.54 7.70 3.53
CA ARG A 25 -27.19 8.27 3.41
C ARG A 25 -26.08 7.41 4.03
N ALA A 26 -26.37 6.66 5.09
CA ALA A 26 -25.39 5.74 5.68
C ALA A 26 -25.06 4.54 4.77
N ASN A 27 -25.93 4.23 3.81
CA ASN A 27 -25.79 3.07 2.92
C ASN A 27 -25.16 3.41 1.56
N GLU A 28 -24.82 4.68 1.30
CA GLU A 28 -23.98 5.07 0.15
C GLU A 28 -22.49 4.86 0.45
N THR A 29 -22.13 3.66 0.88
CA THR A 29 -20.81 3.11 0.59
C THR A 29 -20.97 2.22 -0.63
N THR A 30 -21.27 2.83 -1.77
CA THR A 30 -21.08 2.20 -3.07
C THR A 30 -19.60 1.79 -3.11
N GLY A 31 -19.36 0.48 -2.95
CA GLY A 31 -18.03 -0.06 -2.76
C GLY A 31 -17.10 0.40 -3.89
N LEU A 32 -15.94 0.94 -3.52
CA LEU A 32 -14.90 1.34 -4.47
C LEU A 32 -14.72 0.22 -5.50
N PRO A 33 -14.62 0.56 -6.81
CA PRO A 33 -14.48 -0.44 -7.85
C PRO A 33 -13.27 -1.33 -7.55
N LYS A 34 -13.54 -2.61 -7.23
CA LYS A 34 -12.51 -3.59 -6.84
C LYS A 34 -11.50 -3.88 -7.96
N ALA A 35 -11.84 -3.53 -9.21
CA ALA A 35 -10.99 -3.71 -10.37
C ALA A 35 -9.61 -3.04 -10.24
N TYR A 36 -9.47 -2.01 -9.38
CA TYR A 36 -8.21 -1.30 -9.16
C TYR A 36 -7.49 -1.69 -7.87
N LEU A 37 -8.06 -2.61 -7.07
CA LEU A 37 -7.43 -3.13 -5.87
C LEU A 37 -6.61 -4.36 -6.20
N ILE A 38 -5.31 -4.29 -5.95
CA ILE A 38 -4.44 -5.46 -6.05
C ILE A 38 -4.59 -6.24 -4.74
N ALA A 39 -5.15 -7.45 -4.83
CA ALA A 39 -5.35 -8.30 -3.67
C ALA A 39 -4.01 -8.85 -3.16
N GLY A 40 -3.87 -8.97 -1.84
CA GLY A 40 -2.69 -9.60 -1.21
C GLY A 40 -1.42 -8.75 -1.21
N VAL A 41 -1.53 -7.44 -1.42
CA VAL A 41 -0.38 -6.54 -1.27
C VAL A 41 0.01 -6.44 0.21
N PRO A 42 1.26 -6.78 0.59
CA PRO A 42 1.72 -6.68 1.96
C PRO A 42 1.82 -5.21 2.38
N HIS A 43 1.55 -4.94 3.66
CA HIS A 43 1.65 -3.59 4.23
C HIS A 43 2.98 -3.41 4.94
N HIS A 44 3.81 -2.50 4.44
CA HIS A 44 5.06 -2.08 5.08
C HIS A 44 5.04 -0.60 5.40
N LYS A 45 5.49 -0.26 6.61
CA LYS A 45 5.55 1.13 7.09
C LYS A 45 6.96 1.68 6.88
N GLN A 46 7.05 2.95 6.47
CA GLN A 46 8.33 3.64 6.42
C GLN A 46 9.01 3.69 7.81
N ILE A 47 10.29 3.33 7.86
CA ILE A 47 11.11 3.34 9.09
C ILE A 47 11.48 4.76 9.52
N THR A 48 11.60 5.70 8.60
CA THR A 48 11.86 7.12 8.88
C THR A 48 10.87 8.02 8.14
N GLY A 49 10.83 9.32 8.47
CA GLY A 49 10.03 10.31 7.76
C GLY A 49 10.38 10.49 6.27
N LEU A 50 11.52 9.96 5.81
CA LEU A 50 12.06 10.17 4.46
C LEU A 50 12.17 8.88 3.64
N SER A 51 11.86 7.72 4.23
CA SER A 51 12.01 6.40 3.60
C SER A 51 10.73 5.92 2.90
N CYS A 52 9.88 6.84 2.44
CA CYS A 52 8.67 6.47 1.68
C CYS A 52 9.00 5.74 0.37
N GLY A 53 10.08 6.11 -0.32
CA GLY A 53 10.58 5.40 -1.50
C GLY A 53 11.01 3.96 -1.16
N PRO A 54 11.95 3.76 -0.21
CA PRO A 54 12.34 2.44 0.27
C PRO A 54 11.17 1.57 0.74
N ALA A 55 10.22 2.13 1.51
CA ALA A 55 9.03 1.42 1.94
C ALA A 55 8.15 0.97 0.77
N SER A 56 8.00 1.82 -0.24
CA SER A 56 7.24 1.47 -1.45
C SER A 56 7.92 0.33 -2.23
N LEU A 57 9.25 0.30 -2.26
CA LEU A 57 10.01 -0.78 -2.88
C LEU A 57 9.95 -2.07 -2.08
N GLU A 58 9.98 -2.02 -0.75
CA GLU A 58 9.79 -3.18 0.12
C GLU A 58 8.44 -3.86 -0.15
N ILE A 59 7.35 -3.08 -0.22
CA ILE A 59 6.02 -3.59 -0.62
C ILE A 59 6.07 -4.28 -1.98
N LEU A 60 6.74 -3.67 -2.96
CA LEU A 60 6.83 -4.22 -4.30
C LEU A 60 7.65 -5.52 -4.34
N TYR A 61 8.78 -5.57 -3.62
CA TYR A 61 9.66 -6.73 -3.58
C TYR A 61 9.03 -7.90 -2.83
N ASP A 62 8.37 -7.64 -1.70
CA ASP A 62 7.64 -8.67 -0.95
C ASP A 62 6.42 -9.19 -1.74
N PHE A 63 5.72 -8.31 -2.46
CA PHE A 63 4.59 -8.74 -3.30
C PHE A 63 4.99 -9.69 -4.45
N TRP A 64 6.15 -9.46 -5.10
CA TRP A 64 6.59 -10.25 -6.25
C TRP A 64 7.66 -11.30 -5.93
N GLY A 65 8.28 -11.25 -4.76
CA GLY A 65 9.52 -11.96 -4.47
C GLY A 65 9.76 -12.19 -2.98
N GLU A 66 10.89 -11.69 -2.48
CA GLU A 66 11.32 -11.86 -1.09
C GLU A 66 11.19 -10.52 -0.35
N ASP A 67 10.85 -10.61 0.94
CA ASP A 67 10.86 -9.49 1.87
C ASP A 67 12.30 -8.99 2.09
N ILE A 68 12.61 -7.80 1.58
CA ILE A 68 13.93 -7.16 1.71
C ILE A 68 13.83 -6.06 2.75
N ASP A 69 14.70 -6.13 3.76
CA ASP A 69 14.79 -5.11 4.80
C ASP A 69 14.93 -3.70 4.21
N GLN A 70 14.01 -2.81 4.59
CA GLN A 70 13.94 -1.42 4.15
C GLN A 70 15.26 -0.65 4.34
N ARG A 71 16.08 -1.04 5.33
CA ARG A 71 17.41 -0.44 5.55
C ARG A 71 18.37 -0.72 4.40
N ALA A 72 18.44 -1.97 3.96
CA ALA A 72 19.25 -2.36 2.81
C ALA A 72 18.76 -1.67 1.53
N ILE A 73 17.44 -1.53 1.36
CA ILE A 73 16.87 -0.77 0.24
C ILE A 73 17.29 0.70 0.33
N THR A 74 17.21 1.31 1.51
CA THR A 74 17.61 2.72 1.74
C THR A 74 19.06 2.96 1.32
N ASP A 75 19.98 2.08 1.72
CA ASP A 75 21.40 2.17 1.36
C ASP A 75 21.60 2.04 -0.16
N VAL A 76 20.89 1.10 -0.78
CA VAL A 76 20.94 0.92 -2.23
C VAL A 76 20.33 2.11 -2.94
N THR A 77 19.27 2.74 -2.44
CA THR A 77 18.60 3.88 -3.07
C THR A 77 19.20 5.24 -2.73
N ARG A 78 20.30 5.27 -1.96
CA ARG A 78 20.96 6.51 -1.54
C ARG A 78 19.99 7.53 -0.91
N THR A 79 19.08 7.04 -0.07
CA THR A 79 18.03 7.90 0.51
C THR A 79 18.66 8.90 1.46
N SER A 80 18.37 10.18 1.20
CA SER A 80 18.99 11.30 1.92
C SER A 80 17.95 12.13 2.68
N SER A 81 18.38 13.25 3.24
CA SER A 81 17.54 14.20 3.99
C SER A 81 16.38 14.79 3.18
N ILE A 82 16.41 14.67 1.85
CA ILE A 82 15.35 15.13 0.93
C ILE A 82 14.48 13.98 0.39
N GLY A 83 14.71 12.76 0.87
CA GLY A 83 14.03 11.55 0.40
C GLY A 83 14.84 10.78 -0.63
N THR A 84 14.13 10.10 -1.54
CA THR A 84 14.72 9.16 -2.50
C THR A 84 14.43 9.58 -3.92
N TYR A 85 15.46 9.68 -4.75
CA TYR A 85 15.30 10.01 -6.16
C TYR A 85 14.78 8.80 -6.96
N THR A 86 13.87 9.05 -7.91
CA THR A 86 13.28 8.01 -8.76
C THR A 86 14.34 7.21 -9.53
N TRP A 87 15.40 7.86 -9.99
CA TRP A 87 16.51 7.18 -10.69
C TRP A 87 17.25 6.18 -9.78
N ASP A 88 17.36 6.49 -8.50
CA ASP A 88 17.95 5.58 -7.52
C ASP A 88 17.05 4.40 -7.19
N MET A 89 15.74 4.61 -7.14
CA MET A 89 14.76 3.52 -7.02
C MET A 89 14.82 2.58 -8.22
N MET A 90 14.94 3.12 -9.44
CA MET A 90 15.14 2.31 -10.65
C MET A 90 16.46 1.55 -10.60
N ARG A 91 17.55 2.19 -10.14
CA ARG A 91 18.84 1.54 -9.96
C ARG A 91 18.77 0.40 -8.95
N ALA A 92 18.00 0.53 -7.86
CA ALA A 92 17.83 -0.53 -6.87
C ALA A 92 17.28 -1.82 -7.47
N GLY A 93 16.47 -1.73 -8.53
CA GLY A 93 16.02 -2.91 -9.25
C GLY A 93 17.11 -3.71 -9.97
N TYR A 94 18.29 -3.13 -10.20
CA TYR A 94 19.42 -3.86 -10.78
C TYR A 94 20.32 -4.52 -9.72
N PHE A 95 20.08 -4.28 -8.43
CA PHE A 95 20.92 -4.82 -7.37
C PHE A 95 20.61 -6.29 -7.07
N SER A 96 21.65 -7.04 -6.73
CA SER A 96 21.55 -8.41 -6.22
C SER A 96 22.19 -8.48 -4.84
N HIS A 97 22.02 -9.61 -4.13
CA HIS A 97 22.72 -9.84 -2.85
C HIS A 97 24.25 -9.82 -2.96
N LEU A 98 24.82 -9.92 -4.18
CA LEU A 98 26.26 -9.81 -4.42
C LEU A 98 26.71 -8.36 -4.63
N SER A 99 25.76 -7.45 -4.86
CA SER A 99 26.03 -6.03 -5.08
C SER A 99 26.30 -5.34 -3.75
N ARG A 100 27.30 -4.46 -3.70
CA ARG A 100 27.52 -3.58 -2.55
C ARG A 100 26.85 -2.23 -2.79
N ALA A 101 26.08 -1.77 -1.82
CA ALA A 101 25.57 -0.40 -1.80
C ALA A 101 26.72 0.59 -1.61
N GLN A 102 26.54 1.81 -2.13
CA GLN A 102 27.50 2.90 -1.94
C GLN A 102 27.31 3.57 -0.57
N GLU A 103 26.10 3.55 -0.03
CA GLU A 103 25.77 4.06 1.31
C GLU A 103 25.75 2.94 2.35
N ASP A 104 26.00 3.31 3.62
CA ASP A 104 25.94 2.47 4.82
C ASP A 104 25.23 3.28 5.92
N SER A 105 24.06 3.81 5.56
CA SER A 105 23.26 4.71 6.41
C SER A 105 22.71 3.96 7.64
N PHE A 106 22.67 2.62 7.57
CA PHE A 106 22.36 1.74 8.67
C PHE A 106 23.49 0.72 8.89
N PRO A 107 24.35 0.87 9.91
CA PRO A 107 25.46 -0.05 10.13
C PRO A 107 24.93 -1.47 10.26
N ALA A 108 25.47 -2.36 9.41
CA ALA A 108 25.01 -3.72 9.16
C ALA A 108 24.60 -4.46 10.44
N THR A 109 23.31 -4.45 10.75
CA THR A 109 22.69 -5.56 11.48
C THR A 109 22.28 -6.52 10.37
N PRO A 110 22.91 -7.70 10.23
CA PRO A 110 22.58 -8.58 9.12
C PRO A 110 21.08 -8.92 9.20
N PRO A 111 20.29 -8.64 8.15
CA PRO A 111 18.89 -9.06 8.16
C PRO A 111 18.87 -10.58 8.31
N ARG A 112 17.89 -11.12 9.05
CA ARG A 112 17.75 -12.57 9.30
C ARG A 112 17.71 -13.41 8.01
N LEU A 113 17.52 -12.78 6.85
CA LEU A 113 17.43 -13.41 5.54
C LEU A 113 18.73 -13.37 4.71
N ALA A 114 19.79 -12.66 5.15
CA ALA A 114 21.10 -12.68 4.48
C ALA A 114 21.80 -14.06 4.51
N THR A 115 21.18 -15.07 5.14
CA THR A 115 21.67 -16.44 5.22
C THR A 115 21.10 -17.39 4.15
N ARG A 116 20.11 -16.98 3.34
CA ARG A 116 19.62 -17.81 2.22
C ARG A 116 20.32 -17.45 0.90
N LYS A 117 21.53 -18.00 0.73
CA LYS A 117 22.25 -18.01 -0.55
C LYS A 117 21.38 -18.65 -1.64
N GLY A 118 21.04 -17.92 -2.70
CA GLY A 118 20.78 -18.53 -4.01
C GLY A 118 19.53 -18.16 -4.82
N HIS A 119 18.79 -17.08 -4.54
CA HIS A 119 17.50 -16.85 -5.26
C HIS A 119 17.26 -15.46 -5.87
N TRP A 120 18.26 -14.57 -5.89
CA TRP A 120 18.11 -13.20 -6.38
C TRP A 120 18.22 -13.04 -7.91
N LEU A 121 18.63 -14.07 -8.66
CA LEU A 121 18.84 -13.99 -10.11
C LEU A 121 17.56 -14.20 -10.96
N ARG A 122 16.39 -14.35 -10.34
CA ARG A 122 15.14 -14.71 -11.04
C ARG A 122 14.00 -13.69 -10.95
N LEU A 123 14.19 -12.57 -10.24
CA LEU A 123 13.05 -11.75 -9.81
C LEU A 123 12.71 -10.56 -10.70
N PHE A 124 13.56 -10.14 -11.63
CA PHE A 124 13.24 -8.93 -12.40
C PHE A 124 12.35 -9.13 -13.62
N PHE A 125 12.19 -10.35 -14.16
CA PHE A 125 11.12 -10.69 -15.11
C PHE A 125 10.81 -12.21 -15.18
N PRO A 126 10.30 -12.88 -14.14
CA PRO A 126 9.63 -14.16 -14.35
C PRO A 126 8.19 -13.84 -14.76
N ARG A 127 7.90 -13.92 -16.08
CA ARG A 127 6.56 -14.03 -16.70
C ARG A 127 5.45 -13.44 -15.81
N VAL A 128 5.08 -12.18 -16.06
CA VAL A 128 3.88 -11.49 -15.56
C VAL A 128 2.88 -12.53 -15.07
N ARG A 129 2.77 -12.71 -13.75
CA ARG A 129 1.65 -13.49 -13.19
C ARG A 129 0.44 -12.67 -13.61
N GLN A 130 -0.18 -13.05 -14.71
CA GLN A 130 -1.39 -12.38 -15.14
C GLN A 130 -2.33 -12.46 -13.94
N PRO A 131 -2.93 -11.35 -13.50
CA PRO A 131 -4.02 -11.45 -12.56
C PRO A 131 -4.99 -12.45 -13.18
N VAL A 132 -5.36 -13.49 -12.43
CA VAL A 132 -6.46 -14.36 -12.82
C VAL A 132 -7.68 -13.45 -12.81
N VAL A 133 -7.93 -12.83 -13.95
CA VAL A 133 -9.19 -12.18 -14.26
C VAL A 133 -10.09 -13.36 -14.57
N ASP A 134 -10.77 -13.85 -13.54
CA ASP A 134 -11.97 -14.65 -13.74
C ASP A 134 -12.93 -13.75 -14.52
N ARG A 135 -12.91 -13.89 -15.85
CA ARG A 135 -13.95 -13.35 -16.71
C ARG A 135 -15.21 -14.21 -16.50
N PRO A 136 -16.40 -13.59 -16.56
CA PRO A 136 -17.67 -14.26 -16.31
C PRO A 136 -17.93 -15.45 -17.23
#